data_AF-A0A9W4T3F5-F1
#
_entry.id   AF-A0A9W4T3F5-F1
#
_cell.length_a   1.000
_cell.length_b   1.000
_cell.length_c   1.000
_cell.angle_alpha   90.00
_cell.angle_beta   90.00
_cell.angle_gamma   90.00
#
_symmetry.space_group_name_H-M   'P 1'
#
loop_
_entity.id
_entity.type
_entity.pdbx_description
1 polymer ?
#
loop_
_entity_poly.entity_id
_entity_poly.type
_entity_poly.pdbx_seq_one_letter_code
_entity_poly.pdbx_strand_id
1 'polypeptide(L)'
;KEQRDLLEKKNNEREDLLEKKEKEQRDLLEKKNNEREDLLEKKENLRVELENFRHIAEDRAHSILQMKHMCNVRGALEFIRAQILAKDMSIVFTETLDKALNRLSQDEKFTKYLQKACEDNSLRYEDVQKCVGGLYHSTSKHFHGHEQKVIIDSRTWATNEIFLLGVIFRHYKVPFEYCNTDGKLEHYPYKL
;
A
#
# COMPACT_ATOMS: atom_id res chain seq x y z
N LYS A 1 -5.03 29.01 -80.10
CA LYS A 1 -5.10 27.60 -79.65
C LYS A 1 -4.17 27.39 -78.46
N GLU A 2 -2.88 27.69 -78.61
CA GLU A 2 -1.86 27.60 -77.54
C GLU A 2 -2.18 28.35 -76.23
N GLN A 3 -2.75 29.56 -76.27
CA GLN A 3 -3.11 30.28 -75.04
C GLN A 3 -4.25 29.63 -74.24
N ARG A 4 -5.17 28.89 -74.90
CA ARG A 4 -6.21 28.13 -74.20
C ARG A 4 -5.63 26.89 -73.55
N ASP A 5 -4.79 26.16 -74.26
CA ASP A 5 -4.15 24.94 -73.76
C ASP A 5 -3.23 25.27 -72.55
N LEU A 6 -2.55 26.41 -72.57
CA LEU A 6 -1.73 26.89 -71.44
C LEU A 6 -2.57 27.28 -70.21
N LEU A 7 -3.76 27.86 -70.43
CA LEU A 7 -4.69 28.24 -69.37
C LEU A 7 -5.33 27.00 -68.72
N GLU A 8 -5.70 26.02 -69.53
CA GLU A 8 -6.27 24.74 -69.09
C GLU A 8 -5.26 23.94 -68.25
N LYS A 9 -4.00 23.89 -68.69
CA LYS A 9 -2.92 23.25 -67.92
C LYS A 9 -2.69 23.92 -66.55
N LYS A 10 -2.69 25.26 -66.51
CA LYS A 10 -2.57 26.00 -65.24
C LYS A 10 -3.76 25.79 -64.30
N ASN A 11 -4.97 25.68 -64.85
CA ASN A 11 -6.15 25.40 -64.05
C ASN A 11 -6.10 23.99 -63.45
N ASN A 12 -5.72 22.98 -64.24
CA ASN A 12 -5.56 21.61 -63.76
C ASN A 12 -4.47 21.52 -62.68
N GLU A 13 -3.30 22.16 -62.88
CA GLU A 13 -2.24 22.22 -61.88
C GLU A 13 -2.71 22.91 -60.58
N ARG A 14 -3.57 23.92 -60.68
CA ARG A 14 -4.15 24.61 -59.51
C ARG A 14 -5.16 23.74 -58.77
N GLU A 15 -6.00 22.99 -59.49
CA GLU A 15 -6.95 22.05 -58.90
C GLU A 15 -6.22 20.91 -58.18
N ASP A 16 -5.20 20.31 -58.80
CA ASP A 16 -4.36 19.28 -58.18
C ASP A 16 -3.68 19.77 -56.90
N LEU A 17 -3.19 21.02 -56.91
CA LEU A 17 -2.57 21.65 -55.74
C LEU A 17 -3.57 21.92 -54.62
N LEU A 18 -4.81 22.29 -54.96
CA LEU A 18 -5.89 22.48 -53.99
C LEU A 18 -6.27 21.15 -53.35
N GLU A 19 -6.47 20.10 -54.15
CA GLU A 19 -6.85 18.78 -53.65
C GLU A 19 -5.78 18.20 -52.72
N LYS A 20 -4.49 18.34 -53.07
CA LYS A 20 -3.38 17.94 -52.19
C LYS A 20 -3.38 18.68 -50.86
N LYS A 21 -3.58 20.00 -50.88
CA LYS A 21 -3.65 20.81 -49.65
C LYS A 21 -4.84 20.41 -48.76
N GLU A 22 -6.00 20.16 -49.35
CA GLU A 22 -7.17 19.72 -48.60
C GLU A 22 -6.96 18.34 -47.99
N LYS A 23 -6.32 17.42 -48.72
CA LYS A 23 -5.96 16.10 -48.20
C LYS A 23 -4.98 16.21 -47.02
N GLU A 24 -3.91 16.98 -47.17
CA GLU A 24 -2.95 17.22 -46.09
C GLU A 24 -3.60 17.84 -44.84
N GLN A 25 -4.53 18.78 -45.02
CA GLN A 25 -5.27 19.36 -43.90
C GLN A 25 -6.18 18.33 -43.20
N ARG A 26 -6.84 17.45 -43.95
CA ARG A 26 -7.66 16.36 -43.39
C ARG A 26 -6.80 15.39 -42.59
N ASP A 27 -5.69 14.92 -43.17
CA ASP A 27 -4.79 13.96 -42.53
C ASP A 27 -4.17 14.56 -41.25
N LEU A 28 -3.81 15.85 -41.28
CA LEU A 28 -3.29 16.55 -40.10
C LEU A 28 -4.34 16.72 -39.00
N LEU A 29 -5.59 17.01 -39.39
CA LEU A 29 -6.70 17.14 -38.45
C LEU A 29 -7.05 15.80 -37.80
N GLU A 30 -7.07 14.72 -38.57
CA GLU A 30 -7.30 13.37 -38.08
C GLU A 30 -6.22 12.95 -37.08
N LYS A 31 -4.94 13.15 -37.43
CA LYS A 31 -3.82 12.86 -36.52
C LYS A 31 -3.93 13.63 -35.20
N LYS A 32 -4.28 14.92 -35.27
CA LYS A 32 -4.46 15.77 -34.08
C LYS A 32 -5.64 15.32 -33.21
N ASN A 33 -6.72 14.84 -33.83
CA ASN A 33 -7.87 14.32 -33.10
C ASN A 33 -7.53 13.01 -32.39
N ASN A 34 -6.84 12.09 -33.06
CA ASN A 34 -6.41 10.83 -32.45
C ASN A 34 -5.46 11.07 -31.27
N GLU A 35 -4.46 11.95 -31.43
CA GLU A 35 -3.56 12.33 -30.33
C GLU A 35 -4.31 12.95 -29.14
N ARG A 36 -5.38 13.73 -29.42
CA ARG A 36 -6.21 14.33 -28.38
C ARG A 36 -7.05 13.28 -27.63
N GLU A 37 -7.60 12.29 -28.33
CA GLU A 37 -8.35 11.19 -27.71
C GLU A 37 -7.45 10.35 -26.80
N ASP A 38 -6.26 9.97 -27.27
CA ASP A 38 -5.26 9.25 -26.47
C ASP A 38 -4.88 10.01 -25.19
N LEU A 39 -4.73 11.33 -25.29
CA LEU A 39 -4.43 12.19 -24.15
C LEU A 39 -5.60 12.29 -23.17
N LEU A 40 -6.85 12.31 -23.66
CA LEU A 40 -8.04 12.32 -22.82
C LEU A 40 -8.18 11.01 -22.04
N GLU A 41 -7.94 9.87 -22.69
CA GLU A 41 -7.98 8.56 -22.04
C GLU A 41 -6.90 8.45 -20.94
N LYS A 42 -5.66 8.83 -21.24
CA LYS A 42 -4.57 8.87 -20.25
C LYS A 42 -4.89 9.77 -19.06
N LYS A 43 -5.50 10.94 -19.32
CA LYS A 43 -5.89 11.88 -18.28
C LYS A 43 -6.95 11.29 -17.35
N GLU A 44 -7.93 10.57 -17.91
CA GLU A 44 -8.98 9.94 -17.09
C GLU A 44 -8.41 8.78 -16.25
N ASN A 45 -7.54 7.96 -16.83
CA ASN A 45 -6.85 6.89 -16.08
C ASN A 45 -6.04 7.44 -14.90
N LEU A 46 -5.27 8.52 -15.11
CA LEU A 46 -4.53 9.19 -14.03
C LEU A 46 -5.45 9.79 -12.96
N ARG A 47 -6.62 10.30 -13.36
CA ARG A 47 -7.62 10.84 -12.43
C ARG A 47 -8.18 9.76 -11.52
N VAL A 48 -8.52 8.60 -12.08
CA VAL A 48 -8.99 7.44 -11.30
C VAL A 48 -7.90 6.95 -10.34
N GLU A 49 -6.65 6.88 -10.79
CA GLU A 49 -5.53 6.48 -9.96
C GLU A 49 -5.29 7.45 -8.79
N LEU A 50 -5.37 8.75 -9.04
CA LEU A 50 -5.28 9.79 -8.01
C LEU A 50 -6.40 9.67 -6.98
N GLU A 51 -7.63 9.39 -7.41
CA GLU A 51 -8.77 9.21 -6.50
C GLU A 51 -8.56 8.00 -5.58
N ASN A 52 -8.07 6.88 -6.14
CA ASN A 52 -7.72 5.69 -5.36
C ASN A 52 -6.62 6.00 -4.32
N PHE A 53 -5.56 6.71 -4.72
CA PHE A 53 -4.51 7.13 -3.78
C PHE A 53 -5.04 8.07 -2.70
N ARG A 54 -5.99 8.95 -3.04
CA ARG A 54 -6.63 9.84 -2.06
C ARG A 54 -7.39 9.05 -1.01
N HIS A 55 -8.23 8.10 -1.43
CA HIS A 55 -8.96 7.23 -0.51
C HIS A 55 -8.03 6.41 0.38
N ILE A 56 -6.96 5.83 -0.16
CA ILE A 56 -5.95 5.12 0.64
C ILE A 56 -5.29 6.04 1.68
N ALA A 57 -5.01 7.29 1.30
CA ALA A 57 -4.42 8.26 2.22
C ALA A 57 -5.40 8.69 3.33
N GLU A 58 -6.67 8.89 2.99
CA GLU A 58 -7.77 9.19 3.92
C GLU A 58 -7.96 8.05 4.93
N ASP A 59 -8.03 6.80 4.45
CA ASP A 59 -8.17 5.61 5.31
C ASP A 59 -6.97 5.44 6.25
N ARG A 60 -5.76 5.65 5.74
CA ARG A 60 -4.54 5.64 6.57
C ARG A 60 -4.57 6.75 7.60
N ALA A 61 -4.95 7.97 7.23
CA ALA A 61 -5.04 9.09 8.14
C ALA A 61 -6.09 8.82 9.23
N HIS A 62 -7.25 8.29 8.86
CA HIS A 62 -8.29 7.91 9.81
C HIS A 62 -7.81 6.82 10.77
N SER A 63 -7.12 5.80 10.24
CA SER A 63 -6.51 4.74 11.04
C SER A 63 -5.45 5.27 12.01
N ILE A 64 -4.59 6.19 11.56
CA ILE A 64 -3.60 6.86 12.42
C ILE A 64 -4.28 7.69 13.52
N LEU A 65 -5.37 8.39 13.20
CA LEU A 65 -6.14 9.14 14.18
C LEU A 65 -6.82 8.22 15.20
N GLN A 66 -7.40 7.10 14.77
CA GLN A 66 -7.93 6.07 15.67
C GLN A 66 -6.82 5.47 16.55
N MET A 67 -5.64 5.21 15.97
CA MET A 67 -4.47 4.76 16.73
C MET A 67 -4.05 5.76 17.80
N LYS A 68 -4.07 7.07 17.51
CA LYS A 68 -3.77 8.12 18.50
C LYS A 68 -4.66 8.08 19.75
N HIS A 69 -5.84 7.45 19.66
CA HIS A 69 -6.77 7.28 20.77
C HIS A 69 -6.73 5.87 21.41
N MET A 70 -5.99 4.92 20.81
CA MET A 70 -5.89 3.51 21.24
C MET A 70 -4.47 3.08 21.60
N CYS A 71 -3.52 4.00 21.71
CA CYS A 71 -2.07 3.78 21.74
C CYS A 71 -1.60 2.74 22.77
N ASN A 72 -1.61 1.47 22.35
CA ASN A 72 -1.02 0.34 23.03
C ASN A 72 -0.83 -0.80 22.02
N VAL A 73 -0.20 -1.92 22.43
CA VAL A 73 0.03 -3.08 21.55
C VAL A 73 -1.26 -3.60 20.92
N ARG A 74 -2.39 -3.56 21.64
CA ARG A 74 -3.70 -3.99 21.11
C ARG A 74 -4.19 -3.08 20.00
N GLY A 75 -4.16 -1.76 20.19
CA GLY A 75 -4.53 -0.79 19.16
C GLY A 75 -3.67 -0.91 17.91
N ALA A 76 -2.37 -1.18 18.07
CA ALA A 76 -1.46 -1.45 16.95
C ALA A 76 -1.83 -2.73 16.19
N LEU A 77 -2.17 -3.81 16.90
CA LEU A 77 -2.61 -5.05 16.25
C LEU A 77 -3.98 -4.91 15.56
N GLU A 78 -4.91 -4.14 16.13
CA GLU A 78 -6.19 -3.81 15.50
C GLU A 78 -6.00 -3.00 14.20
N PHE A 79 -5.07 -2.05 14.20
CA PHE A 79 -4.68 -1.33 12.98
C PHE A 79 -4.11 -2.27 11.91
N ILE A 80 -3.23 -3.19 12.31
CA ILE A 80 -2.64 -4.19 11.41
C ILE A 80 -3.72 -5.13 10.89
N ARG A 81 -4.68 -5.52 11.72
CA ARG A 81 -5.86 -6.29 11.29
C ARG A 81 -6.61 -5.58 10.17
N ALA A 82 -6.91 -4.28 10.35
CA ALA A 82 -7.60 -3.49 9.34
C ALA A 82 -6.80 -3.45 8.03
N GLN A 83 -5.47 -3.30 8.09
CA GLN A 83 -4.63 -3.32 6.89
C GLN A 83 -4.59 -4.69 6.18
N ILE A 84 -4.59 -5.80 6.93
CA ILE A 84 -4.67 -7.15 6.36
C ILE A 84 -6.01 -7.32 5.63
N LEU A 85 -7.12 -6.98 6.30
CA LEU A 85 -8.46 -7.12 5.72
C LEU A 85 -8.68 -6.23 4.49
N ALA A 86 -8.12 -5.02 4.48
CA ALA A 86 -8.21 -4.12 3.34
C ALA A 86 -7.50 -4.66 2.07
N LYS A 87 -6.43 -5.46 2.23
CA LYS A 87 -5.71 -6.06 1.10
C LYS A 87 -6.49 -7.21 0.43
N ASP A 88 -7.30 -7.94 1.19
CA ASP A 88 -7.97 -9.15 0.69
C ASP A 88 -9.25 -8.88 -0.10
N MET A 89 -9.71 -7.62 -0.26
CA MET A 89 -11.00 -7.24 -0.89
C MET A 89 -12.23 -8.01 -0.36
N SER A 90 -12.08 -8.77 0.71
CA SER A 90 -13.11 -9.55 1.39
C SER A 90 -13.45 -8.81 2.67
N ILE A 91 -14.45 -7.95 2.57
CA ILE A 91 -14.94 -7.08 3.65
C ILE A 91 -15.75 -7.91 4.64
N VAL A 92 -15.11 -8.89 5.28
CA VAL A 92 -15.69 -9.58 6.45
C VAL A 92 -15.02 -9.01 7.69
N PHE A 93 -15.45 -7.80 8.07
CA PHE A 93 -15.01 -7.11 9.29
C PHE A 93 -15.36 -7.85 10.60
N THR A 94 -16.05 -8.99 10.52
CA THR A 94 -16.41 -9.84 11.66
C THR A 94 -15.33 -10.87 12.03
N GLU A 95 -14.24 -10.93 11.27
CA GLU A 95 -13.15 -11.87 11.56
C GLU A 95 -12.35 -11.47 12.81
N THR A 96 -12.07 -12.45 13.67
CA THR A 96 -11.30 -12.25 14.90
C THR A 96 -9.83 -11.92 14.60
N LEU A 97 -9.17 -11.19 15.50
CA LEU A 97 -7.76 -10.81 15.34
C LEU A 97 -6.87 -12.02 15.06
N ASP A 98 -7.07 -13.13 15.76
CA ASP A 98 -6.28 -14.37 15.56
C ASP A 98 -6.34 -14.89 14.13
N LYS A 99 -7.53 -14.90 13.54
CA LYS A 99 -7.71 -15.40 12.18
C LYS A 99 -7.05 -14.46 11.17
N ALA A 100 -7.18 -13.15 11.36
CA ALA A 100 -6.51 -12.17 10.52
C ALA A 100 -4.98 -12.24 10.66
N LEU A 101 -4.45 -12.39 11.89
CA LEU A 101 -3.01 -12.56 12.11
C LEU A 101 -2.49 -13.88 11.54
N ASN A 102 -3.28 -14.94 11.54
CA ASN A 102 -2.91 -16.19 10.86
C ASN A 102 -2.75 -16.01 9.35
N ARG A 103 -3.44 -15.05 8.71
CA ARG A 103 -3.22 -14.70 7.31
C ARG A 103 -1.83 -14.12 7.05
N LEU A 104 -1.15 -13.57 8.07
CA LEU A 104 0.26 -13.17 7.92
C LEU A 104 1.15 -14.36 7.55
N SER A 105 0.85 -15.56 8.06
CA SER A 105 1.59 -16.78 7.69
C SER A 105 1.37 -17.18 6.22
N GLN A 106 0.32 -16.65 5.58
CA GLN A 106 0.03 -16.87 4.16
C GLN A 106 0.67 -15.79 3.27
N ASP A 107 1.10 -14.66 3.83
CA ASP A 107 1.83 -13.61 3.10
C ASP A 107 3.29 -14.03 2.91
N GLU A 108 3.66 -14.41 1.69
CA GLU A 108 5.00 -14.87 1.35
C GLU A 108 6.09 -13.83 1.68
N LYS A 109 5.80 -12.52 1.54
CA LYS A 109 6.76 -11.46 1.87
C LYS A 109 6.97 -11.37 3.37
N PHE A 110 5.89 -11.47 4.15
CA PHE A 110 5.99 -11.49 5.60
C PHE A 110 6.72 -12.74 6.08
N THR A 111 6.38 -13.92 5.58
CA THR A 111 6.99 -15.19 5.97
C THR A 111 8.49 -15.20 5.70
N LYS A 112 8.94 -14.76 4.51
CA LYS A 112 10.38 -14.64 4.20
C LYS A 112 11.09 -13.65 5.13
N TYR A 113 10.44 -12.54 5.44
CA TYR A 113 10.99 -11.54 6.37
C TYR A 113 11.11 -12.10 7.79
N LEU A 114 10.08 -12.80 8.29
CA LEU A 114 10.08 -13.42 9.61
C LEU A 114 11.13 -14.54 9.71
N GLN A 115 11.26 -15.39 8.69
CA GLN A 115 12.30 -16.43 8.64
C GLN A 115 13.71 -15.83 8.72
N LYS A 116 13.99 -14.81 7.92
CA LYS A 116 15.28 -14.12 7.96
C LYS A 116 15.55 -13.49 9.32
N ALA A 117 14.56 -12.81 9.91
CA ALA A 117 14.71 -12.23 11.24
C ALA A 117 14.95 -13.33 12.30
N CYS A 118 14.30 -14.48 12.19
CA CYS A 118 14.57 -15.63 13.07
C CYS A 118 16.03 -16.11 12.93
N GLU A 119 16.53 -16.27 11.70
CA GLU A 119 17.91 -16.65 11.43
C GLU A 119 18.92 -15.66 12.03
N ASP A 120 18.71 -14.35 11.80
CA ASP A 120 19.59 -13.27 12.29
C ASP A 120 19.65 -13.19 13.83
N ASN A 121 18.64 -13.75 14.52
CA ASN A 121 18.54 -13.76 15.98
C ASN A 121 18.68 -15.18 16.59
N SER A 122 19.03 -16.19 15.78
CA SER A 122 19.16 -17.60 16.20
C SER A 122 17.90 -18.16 16.88
N LEU A 123 16.72 -17.75 16.40
CA LEU A 123 15.41 -18.20 16.88
C LEU A 123 14.83 -19.26 15.93
N ARG A 124 14.02 -20.16 16.47
CA ARG A 124 13.30 -21.17 15.68
C ARG A 124 12.01 -20.60 15.14
N TYR A 125 11.88 -20.60 13.81
CA TYR A 125 10.71 -20.07 13.12
C TYR A 125 9.39 -20.71 13.61
N GLU A 126 9.37 -22.04 13.80
CA GLU A 126 8.15 -22.74 14.21
C GLU A 126 7.67 -22.33 15.61
N ASP A 127 8.62 -22.03 16.52
CA ASP A 127 8.31 -21.64 17.89
C ASP A 127 7.78 -20.20 17.95
N VAL A 128 8.30 -19.32 17.08
CA VAL A 128 7.79 -17.95 16.91
C VAL A 128 6.42 -17.95 16.21
N GLN A 129 6.23 -18.76 15.17
CA GLN A 129 4.97 -18.83 14.43
C GLN A 129 3.81 -19.27 15.33
N LYS A 130 4.04 -20.20 16.26
CA LYS A 130 3.03 -20.62 17.24
C LYS A 130 2.55 -19.47 18.14
N CYS A 131 3.39 -18.45 18.36
CA CYS A 131 3.00 -17.28 19.15
C CYS A 131 1.96 -16.39 18.45
N VAL A 132 1.80 -16.47 17.11
CA VAL A 132 0.88 -15.61 16.36
C VAL A 132 -0.55 -15.67 16.90
N GLY A 133 -1.07 -16.88 17.16
CA GLY A 133 -2.40 -17.06 17.77
C GLY A 133 -2.45 -16.78 19.29
N GLY A 134 -1.30 -16.66 19.94
CA GLY A 134 -1.20 -16.32 21.37
C GLY A 134 -1.28 -14.81 21.63
N LEU A 135 -0.86 -13.99 20.65
CA LEU A 135 -0.78 -12.53 20.79
C LEU A 135 -2.11 -11.89 21.19
N TYR A 136 -3.23 -12.33 20.60
CA TYR A 136 -4.53 -11.77 20.96
C TYR A 136 -4.93 -12.11 22.39
N HIS A 137 -4.72 -13.35 22.81
CA HIS A 137 -5.03 -13.78 24.16
C HIS A 137 -4.25 -12.94 25.18
N SER A 138 -2.97 -12.67 24.93
CA SER A 138 -2.12 -11.80 25.75
C SER A 138 -2.61 -10.34 25.76
N THR A 139 -3.04 -9.78 24.61
CA THR A 139 -3.63 -8.42 24.56
C THR A 139 -5.01 -8.28 25.20
N SER A 140 -5.80 -9.36 25.26
CA SER A 140 -7.16 -9.31 25.83
C SER A 140 -7.16 -9.26 27.37
N LYS A 141 -6.07 -9.72 28.00
CA LYS A 141 -5.95 -9.84 29.47
C LYS A 141 -5.56 -8.54 30.16
N HIS A 142 -4.88 -7.65 29.45
CA HIS A 142 -4.30 -6.44 30.05
C HIS A 142 -4.88 -5.21 29.36
N PHE A 143 -5.48 -4.33 30.16
CA PHE A 143 -5.90 -3.00 29.73
C PHE A 143 -4.63 -2.13 29.61
N HIS A 144 -3.93 -2.27 28.48
CA HIS A 144 -2.72 -1.50 28.24
C HIS A 144 -3.11 -0.02 28.11
N GLY A 145 -2.51 0.85 28.92
CA GLY A 145 -2.99 2.21 29.20
C GLY A 145 -3.03 3.18 28.01
N HIS A 146 -3.54 4.39 28.28
CA HIS A 146 -3.65 5.53 27.37
C HIS A 146 -2.32 6.27 27.17
N GLU A 147 -1.22 5.56 26.88
CA GLU A 147 0.06 6.22 26.58
C GLU A 147 0.14 6.46 25.09
N GLN A 148 0.48 7.66 24.60
CA GLN A 148 0.47 7.99 23.15
C GLN A 148 1.47 7.19 22.27
N LYS A 149 2.05 6.11 22.79
CA LYS A 149 3.10 5.30 22.17
C LYS A 149 2.80 3.81 22.30
N VAL A 150 3.22 3.04 21.31
CA VAL A 150 3.19 1.57 21.39
C VAL A 150 4.44 1.10 22.12
N ILE A 151 4.28 0.49 23.29
CA ILE A 151 5.39 -0.05 24.09
C ILE A 151 5.29 -1.57 24.16
N ILE A 152 6.34 -2.26 23.74
CA ILE A 152 6.50 -3.69 23.97
C ILE A 152 7.21 -3.87 25.32
N ASP A 153 6.45 -4.25 26.34
CA ASP A 153 6.94 -4.42 27.71
C ASP A 153 7.31 -5.89 27.99
N SER A 154 8.59 -6.15 28.22
CA SER A 154 9.08 -7.51 28.51
C SER A 154 8.56 -8.11 29.82
N ARG A 155 7.96 -7.32 30.71
CA ARG A 155 7.27 -7.81 31.91
C ARG A 155 5.90 -8.42 31.60
N THR A 156 5.32 -8.07 30.45
CA THR A 156 3.97 -8.52 30.05
C THR A 156 3.99 -9.58 28.96
N TRP A 157 5.06 -9.67 28.18
CA TRP A 157 5.15 -10.50 26.98
C TRP A 157 6.26 -11.54 27.11
N ALA A 158 6.03 -12.74 26.58
CA ALA A 158 7.08 -13.76 26.50
C ALA A 158 8.13 -13.39 25.44
N THR A 159 9.36 -13.88 25.58
CA THR A 159 10.52 -13.61 24.69
C THR A 159 10.18 -13.73 23.20
N ASN A 160 9.51 -14.81 22.79
CA ASN A 160 9.11 -15.04 21.40
C ASN A 160 7.97 -14.09 20.95
N GLU A 161 7.06 -13.73 21.86
CA GLU A 161 5.99 -12.77 21.55
C GLU A 161 6.56 -11.35 21.38
N ILE A 162 7.51 -10.95 22.23
CA ILE A 162 8.25 -9.69 22.10
C ILE A 162 8.89 -9.62 20.71
N PHE A 163 9.66 -10.66 20.35
CA PHE A 163 10.31 -10.79 19.05
C PHE A 163 9.30 -10.62 17.90
N LEU A 164 8.23 -11.41 17.93
CA LEU A 164 7.20 -11.43 16.91
C LEU A 164 6.48 -10.08 16.78
N LEU A 165 6.16 -9.41 17.89
CA LEU A 165 5.55 -8.08 17.89
C LEU A 165 6.46 -7.06 17.20
N GLY A 166 7.76 -7.08 17.50
CA GLY A 166 8.70 -6.19 16.82
C GLY A 166 8.77 -6.46 15.32
N VAL A 167 8.83 -7.72 14.89
CA VAL A 167 8.81 -8.08 13.45
C VAL A 167 7.54 -7.57 12.77
N ILE A 168 6.37 -7.82 13.38
CA ILE A 168 5.06 -7.37 12.86
C ILE A 168 5.03 -5.85 12.76
N PHE A 169 5.38 -5.14 13.84
CA PHE A 169 5.34 -3.67 13.86
C PHE A 169 6.32 -3.07 12.86
N ARG A 170 7.52 -3.64 12.72
CA ARG A 170 8.49 -3.20 11.72
C ARG A 170 7.98 -3.41 10.30
N HIS A 171 7.42 -4.57 10.00
CA HIS A 171 6.86 -4.90 8.68
C HIS A 171 5.74 -3.93 8.28
N TYR A 172 4.85 -3.61 9.22
CA TYR A 172 3.73 -2.67 9.01
C TYR A 172 4.08 -1.20 9.27
N LYS A 173 5.36 -0.90 9.52
CA LYS A 173 5.87 0.45 9.81
C LYS A 173 5.16 1.15 10.97
N VAL A 174 4.75 0.37 11.97
CA VAL A 174 4.21 0.88 13.24
C VAL A 174 5.38 1.28 14.14
N PRO A 175 5.47 2.54 14.58
CA PRO A 175 6.51 2.96 15.51
C PRO A 175 6.25 2.36 16.90
N PHE A 176 7.29 1.84 17.54
CA PHE A 176 7.22 1.26 18.88
C PHE A 176 8.49 1.52 19.68
N GLU A 177 8.36 1.45 21.00
CA GLU A 177 9.45 1.47 21.98
C GLU A 177 9.51 0.14 22.73
N TYR A 178 10.66 -0.17 23.31
CA TYR A 178 10.87 -1.38 24.09
C TYR A 178 11.15 -1.05 25.55
N CYS A 179 10.50 -1.78 26.45
CA CYS A 179 10.70 -1.68 27.88
C CYS A 179 11.27 -3.00 28.42
N ASN A 180 12.43 -2.91 29.06
CA ASN A 180 13.12 -4.07 29.64
C ASN A 180 12.46 -4.56 30.93
N THR A 181 13.02 -5.61 31.54
CA THR A 181 12.44 -6.26 32.73
C THR A 181 12.41 -5.35 33.95
N ASP A 182 13.26 -4.34 33.98
CA ASP A 182 13.35 -3.33 35.05
C ASP A 182 12.33 -2.19 34.86
N GLY A 183 11.54 -2.22 33.79
CA GLY A 183 10.60 -1.14 33.48
C GLY A 183 11.23 0.08 32.81
N LYS A 184 12.46 -0.05 32.27
CA LYS A 184 13.18 1.04 31.60
C LYS A 184 13.08 0.94 30.09
N LEU A 185 12.94 2.09 29.44
CA LEU A 185 13.02 2.19 27.98
C LEU A 185 14.46 1.94 27.52
N GLU A 186 14.63 0.98 26.63
CA GLU A 186 15.93 0.57 26.11
C GLU A 186 15.87 0.25 24.61
N HIS A 187 17.04 0.00 24.02
CA HIS A 187 17.11 -0.51 22.66
C HIS A 187 16.44 -1.88 22.57
N TYR A 188 15.65 -2.04 21.51
CA TYR A 188 15.00 -3.32 21.23
C TYR A 188 16.05 -4.43 21.06
N PRO A 189 15.89 -5.58 21.74
CA PRO A 189 16.97 -6.55 21.89
C PRO A 189 17.22 -7.43 20.66
N TYR A 190 16.41 -7.30 19.60
CA TYR A 190 16.51 -8.12 18.40
C TYR A 190 16.82 -7.29 17.14
N LYS A 191 17.48 -7.94 16.19
CA LYS A 191 17.76 -7.39 14.86
C LYS A 191 16.54 -7.59 13.96
N LEU A 192 16.03 -6.52 13.36
CA LEU A 192 14.84 -6.50 12.50
C LEU A 192 15.10 -5.82 11.15
#